data_AF-A0A3B9QWZ8-F1
#
_entry.id   AF-A0A3B9QWZ8-F1
#
_cell.length_a   1.000
_cell.length_b   1.000
_cell.length_c   1.000
_cell.angle_alpha   90.00
_cell.angle_beta   90.00
_cell.angle_gamma   90.00
#
_symmetry.space_group_name_H-M   'P 1'
#
loop_
_entity.id
_entity.type
_entity.pdbx_description
1 polymer ?
#
loop_
_entity_poly.entity_id
_entity_poly.type
_entity_poly.pdbx_seq_one_letter_code
_entity_poly.pdbx_strand_id
1 'polypeptide(L)'
;MPSTQNDDNRPNNQRPLQGRATSEESHTPSGTAAPEPRSATGCPFNATTAAMAQQGERLTTAQGGRLTTADHSLKAGERGPVLLQDHELREKITHFD
;
A
#
# COMPACT_ATOMS: atom_id res chain seq x y z
N MET A 1 14.10 -50.24 -45.26
CA MET A 1 15.27 -49.69 -44.52
C MET A 1 14.87 -48.34 -43.93
N PRO A 2 15.39 -47.98 -42.75
CA PRO A 2 14.71 -47.21 -41.69
C PRO A 2 14.77 -45.67 -41.82
N SER A 3 14.05 -45.01 -40.91
CA SER A 3 14.14 -43.65 -40.33
C SER A 3 15.40 -42.84 -40.68
N THR A 4 15.42 -41.50 -40.77
CA THR A 4 14.98 -40.42 -39.85
C THR A 4 15.31 -39.11 -40.62
N GLN A 5 14.66 -37.96 -40.44
CA GLN A 5 15.11 -36.94 -39.48
C GLN A 5 14.25 -35.68 -39.70
N ASN A 6 13.57 -35.27 -38.64
CA ASN A 6 12.96 -33.95 -38.48
C ASN A 6 14.07 -32.89 -38.41
N ASP A 7 13.90 -31.74 -39.05
CA ASP A 7 14.49 -30.45 -38.60
C ASP A 7 13.97 -29.29 -39.47
N ASP A 8 12.80 -28.73 -39.13
CA ASP A 8 12.53 -27.29 -39.37
C ASP A 8 11.27 -26.75 -38.64
N ASN A 9 10.87 -27.36 -37.53
CA ASN A 9 9.86 -26.76 -36.66
C ASN A 9 10.52 -25.84 -35.62
N ARG A 10 11.06 -24.70 -36.09
CA ARG A 10 11.45 -23.61 -35.19
C ARG A 10 10.16 -23.00 -34.62
N PRO A 11 9.94 -23.00 -33.29
CA PRO A 11 8.81 -22.29 -32.72
C PRO A 11 8.97 -20.80 -33.01
N ASN A 12 7.96 -20.24 -33.69
CA ASN A 12 7.79 -18.83 -33.90
C ASN A 12 7.60 -18.13 -32.54
N ASN A 13 8.68 -17.73 -31.88
CA ASN A 13 8.67 -16.96 -30.63
C ASN A 13 8.41 -15.46 -30.88
N GLN A 14 7.45 -15.13 -31.75
CA GLN A 14 6.91 -13.77 -31.80
C GLN A 14 6.07 -13.52 -30.55
N ARG A 15 6.73 -12.91 -29.57
CA ARG A 15 6.14 -12.36 -28.35
C ARG A 15 5.05 -11.36 -28.74
N PRO A 16 3.77 -11.52 -28.36
CA PRO A 16 2.79 -10.47 -28.56
C PRO A 16 3.17 -9.30 -27.65
N LEU A 17 3.69 -8.23 -28.25
CA LEU A 17 3.78 -6.92 -27.63
C LEU A 17 2.40 -6.27 -27.74
N GLN A 18 1.43 -6.72 -26.93
CA GLN A 18 0.20 -5.97 -26.69
C GLN A 18 0.16 -5.53 -25.24
N GLY A 19 0.47 -4.25 -25.04
CA GLY A 19 0.32 -3.56 -23.77
C GLY A 19 -1.13 -3.57 -23.32
N ARG A 20 -1.38 -4.18 -22.16
CA ARG A 20 -2.38 -3.64 -21.25
C ARG A 20 -1.59 -2.76 -20.29
N ALA A 21 -1.54 -1.46 -20.58
CA ALA A 21 -1.36 -0.50 -19.52
C ALA A 21 -2.48 -0.82 -18.52
N THR A 22 -2.15 -1.51 -17.42
CA THR A 22 -2.90 -1.25 -16.20
C THR A 22 -2.63 0.21 -15.96
N SER A 23 -3.61 1.06 -16.30
CA SER A 23 -3.65 2.41 -15.81
C SER A 23 -3.28 2.32 -14.33
N GLU A 24 -2.10 2.81 -13.97
CA GLU A 24 -1.81 3.11 -12.58
C GLU A 24 -2.85 4.15 -12.23
N GLU A 25 -3.97 3.68 -11.70
CA GLU A 25 -5.00 4.54 -11.17
C GLU A 25 -4.34 5.25 -10.00
N SER A 26 -3.82 6.44 -10.31
CA SER A 26 -3.44 7.42 -9.34
C SER A 26 -4.71 7.68 -8.52
N HIS A 27 -4.84 6.96 -7.42
CA HIS A 27 -5.79 7.25 -6.37
C HIS A 27 -5.34 8.59 -5.78
N THR A 28 -5.63 9.67 -6.49
CA THR A 28 -5.66 10.99 -5.90
C THR A 28 -6.97 11.02 -5.13
N PRO A 29 -6.96 11.10 -3.78
CA PRO A 29 -8.18 11.36 -3.04
C PRO A 29 -8.61 12.79 -3.39
N SER A 30 -9.39 12.92 -4.45
CA SER A 30 -10.13 14.14 -4.75
C SER A 30 -11.19 14.29 -3.66
N GLY A 31 -10.98 15.23 -2.72
CA GLY A 31 -12.08 15.70 -1.87
C GLY A 31 -11.78 16.13 -0.44
N THR A 32 -10.58 15.94 0.11
CA THR A 32 -10.37 16.25 1.54
C THR A 32 -9.25 17.28 1.74
N ALA A 33 -9.62 18.56 1.77
CA ALA A 33 -8.74 19.59 2.31
C ALA A 33 -8.50 19.35 3.81
N ALA A 34 -7.33 19.76 4.32
CA ALA A 34 -7.02 19.65 5.74
C ALA A 34 -8.05 20.45 6.58
N PRO A 35 -8.46 19.93 7.76
CA PRO A 35 -9.37 20.64 8.63
C PRO A 35 -8.78 21.97 9.12
N GLU A 36 -9.64 22.95 9.40
CA GLU A 36 -9.22 24.21 10.01
C GLU A 36 -8.60 23.93 11.40
N PRO A 37 -7.40 24.43 11.72
CA PRO A 37 -6.77 24.17 13.00
C PRO A 37 -7.55 24.77 14.17
N ARG A 38 -7.98 23.92 15.10
CA ARG A 38 -8.69 24.28 16.33
C ARG A 38 -8.02 23.66 17.56
N SER A 39 -8.17 24.28 18.72
CA SER A 39 -7.79 23.69 20.01
C SER A 39 -8.76 22.58 20.44
N ALA A 40 -8.43 21.85 21.51
CA ALA A 40 -9.32 20.82 22.09
C ALA A 40 -10.70 21.36 22.51
N THR A 41 -10.83 22.66 22.78
CA THR A 41 -12.10 23.34 23.10
C THR A 41 -12.75 24.04 21.91
N GLY A 42 -12.20 23.89 20.69
CA GLY A 42 -12.74 24.48 19.46
C GLY A 42 -12.31 25.94 19.16
N CYS A 43 -11.44 26.53 19.98
CA CYS A 43 -10.92 27.87 19.73
C CYS A 43 -10.00 27.87 18.49
N PRO A 44 -10.03 28.90 17.63
CA PRO A 44 -9.08 29.04 16.54
C PRO A 44 -7.64 28.91 17.04
N PHE A 45 -6.83 28.09 16.37
CA PHE A 45 -5.44 27.87 16.73
C PHE A 45 -4.55 28.21 15.53
N ASN A 46 -3.45 28.92 15.76
CA ASN A 46 -2.51 29.23 14.68
C ASN A 46 -1.52 28.08 14.52
N ALA A 47 -1.86 27.10 13.69
CA ALA A 47 -0.97 26.04 13.26
C ALA A 47 -0.94 25.93 11.74
N THR A 48 0.22 25.57 11.20
CA THR A 48 0.35 25.22 9.78
C THR A 48 -0.10 23.78 9.57
N THR A 49 -0.63 23.46 8.39
CA THR A 49 -0.94 22.07 7.99
C THR A 49 0.29 21.17 8.13
N ALA A 50 1.47 21.70 7.82
CA ALA A 50 2.73 20.97 7.96
C ALA A 50 3.04 20.58 9.41
N ALA A 51 2.65 21.39 10.41
CA ALA A 51 2.85 21.06 11.83
C ALA A 51 1.95 19.92 12.31
N MET A 52 0.84 19.65 11.62
CA MET A 52 -0.12 18.59 11.94
C MET A 52 0.04 17.33 11.07
N ALA A 53 0.85 17.41 10.01
CA ALA A 53 1.16 16.27 9.18
C ALA A 53 2.11 15.29 9.88
N GLN A 54 2.32 14.12 9.27
CA GLN A 54 3.37 13.19 9.71
C GLN A 54 4.73 13.89 9.68
N GLN A 55 5.46 13.76 10.78
CA GLN A 55 6.82 14.29 10.89
C GLN A 55 7.82 13.16 10.65
N GLY A 56 8.82 13.40 9.80
CA GLY A 56 9.84 12.42 9.43
C GLY A 56 9.59 11.69 8.12
N GLU A 57 10.63 10.99 7.63
CA GLU A 57 10.64 10.39 6.29
C GLU A 57 9.95 9.02 6.21
N ARG A 58 9.68 8.39 7.36
CA ARG A 58 9.19 7.01 7.44
C ARG A 58 8.00 6.94 8.37
N LEU A 59 7.08 6.05 8.04
CA LEU A 59 5.99 5.67 8.93
C LEU A 59 6.51 4.71 9.99
N THR A 60 6.09 4.90 11.22
CA THR A 60 6.54 4.11 12.37
C THR A 60 5.40 3.73 13.28
N THR A 61 5.60 2.69 14.08
CA THR A 61 4.78 2.41 15.25
C THR A 61 5.06 3.44 16.36
N ALA A 62 4.24 3.47 17.40
CA ALA A 62 4.37 4.32 18.57
C ALA A 62 5.65 4.05 19.38
N GLN A 63 6.20 2.84 19.29
CA GLN A 63 7.50 2.47 19.88
C GLN A 63 8.68 2.80 18.94
N GLY A 64 8.42 3.41 17.78
CA GLY A 64 9.46 3.84 16.83
C GLY A 64 9.92 2.75 15.86
N GLY A 65 9.25 1.61 15.80
CA GLY A 65 9.53 0.56 14.82
C GLY A 65 9.15 1.02 13.41
N ARG A 66 10.01 0.81 12.41
CA ARG A 66 9.71 1.20 11.02
C ARG A 66 8.66 0.29 10.41
N LEU A 67 7.66 0.90 9.78
CA LEU A 67 6.60 0.20 9.07
C LEU A 67 6.98 -0.01 7.59
N THR A 68 6.81 -1.23 7.08
CA THR A 68 7.04 -1.56 5.67
C THR A 68 5.76 -1.46 4.83
N THR A 69 4.61 -1.80 5.43
CA THR A 69 3.29 -1.78 4.78
C THR A 69 2.22 -1.33 5.78
N ALA A 70 1.36 -0.39 5.40
CA ALA A 70 0.32 0.15 6.30
C ALA A 70 -1.13 -0.13 5.85
N ASP A 71 -1.29 -0.68 4.64
CA ASP A 71 -2.57 -0.85 3.97
C ASP A 71 -3.14 -2.27 4.11
N HIS A 72 -2.38 -3.18 4.72
CA HIS A 72 -2.71 -4.60 4.84
C HIS A 72 -2.43 -5.12 6.24
N SER A 73 -3.34 -5.98 6.70
CA SER A 73 -3.14 -6.77 7.92
C SER A 73 -2.42 -8.08 7.62
N LEU A 74 -1.72 -8.61 8.61
CA LEU A 74 -1.17 -9.95 8.60
C LEU A 74 -2.31 -10.99 8.68
N LYS A 75 -2.34 -11.89 7.69
CA LYS A 75 -3.40 -12.90 7.52
C LYS A 75 -2.83 -14.30 7.35
N ALA A 76 -3.62 -15.31 7.72
CA ALA A 76 -3.33 -16.71 7.40
C ALA A 76 -3.62 -17.01 5.92
N GLY A 77 -2.80 -16.47 5.01
CA GLY A 77 -2.98 -16.51 3.55
C GLY A 77 -3.69 -15.27 3.01
N GLU A 78 -3.66 -15.07 1.69
CA GLU A 78 -4.11 -13.83 1.02
C GLU A 78 -5.56 -13.45 1.36
N ARG A 79 -6.46 -14.44 1.43
CA ARG A 79 -7.87 -14.28 1.81
C ARG A 79 -8.22 -14.99 3.12
N GLY A 80 -7.23 -15.22 3.96
CA GLY A 80 -7.41 -15.85 5.27
C GLY A 80 -7.85 -14.87 6.37
N PRO A 81 -8.16 -15.37 7.58
CA PRO A 81 -8.43 -14.54 8.74
C PRO A 81 -7.21 -13.72 9.15
N VAL A 82 -7.45 -12.57 9.77
CA VAL A 82 -6.42 -11.72 10.38
C VAL A 82 -5.86 -12.40 11.63
N LEU A 83 -4.54 -12.30 11.81
CA LEU A 83 -3.83 -12.89 12.93
C LEU A 83 -3.73 -11.93 14.12
N LEU A 84 -3.91 -12.43 15.34
CA LEU A 84 -3.70 -11.65 16.58
C LEU A 84 -2.24 -11.24 16.80
N GLN A 85 -1.32 -11.89 16.11
CA GLN A 85 0.10 -11.59 16.05
C GLN A 85 0.39 -10.29 15.29
N ASP A 86 -0.58 -9.74 14.55
CA ASP A 86 -0.47 -8.44 13.91
C ASP A 86 -0.44 -7.32 14.94
N HIS A 87 0.77 -6.98 15.40
CA HIS A 87 0.97 -5.93 16.39
C HIS A 87 0.66 -4.55 15.82
N GLU A 88 1.02 -4.29 14.56
CA GLU A 88 0.84 -2.99 13.89
C GLU A 88 -0.64 -2.65 13.74
N LEU A 89 -1.47 -3.62 13.33
CA LEU A 89 -2.91 -3.46 13.29
C LEU A 89 -3.50 -3.19 14.67
N ARG A 90 -3.13 -4.00 15.66
CA ARG A 90 -3.69 -3.91 17.02
C ARG A 90 -3.42 -2.55 17.62
N GLU A 91 -2.18 -2.09 17.54
CA GLU A 91 -1.78 -0.79 18.05
C GLU A 91 -2.56 0.34 17.37
N LYS A 92 -2.63 0.33 16.04
CA LYS A 92 -3.34 1.37 15.25
C LYS A 92 -4.82 1.46 15.61
N ILE A 93 -5.49 0.32 15.78
CA ILE A 93 -6.90 0.30 16.16
C ILE A 93 -7.09 0.76 17.61
N THR A 94 -6.26 0.30 18.55
CA THR A 94 -6.38 0.71 19.96
C THR A 94 -6.05 2.18 20.21
N HIS A 95 -5.29 2.82 19.31
CA HIS A 95 -5.05 4.26 19.38
C HIS A 95 -6.19 5.08 18.77
N PHE A 96 -6.99 4.47 17.90
CA PHE A 96 -8.13 5.11 17.26
C PHE A 96 -9.41 5.03 18.11
N ASP A 97 -9.61 3.91 18.80
CA ASP A 97 -10.66 3.72 19.80
C ASP A 97 -10.47 4.64 21.01
#